data_AF-A0A258CY68-F1
#
_entry.id   AF-A0A258CY68-F1
#
_cell.length_a   1.000
_cell.length_b   1.000
_cell.length_c   1.000
_cell.angle_alpha   90.00
_cell.angle_beta   90.00
_cell.angle_gamma   90.00
#
_symmetry.space_group_name_H-M   'P 1'
#
loop_
_entity.id
_entity.type
_entity.pdbx_description
1 polymer ?
#
loop_
_entity_poly.entity_id
_entity_poly.type
_entity_poly.pdbx_seq_one_letter_code
_entity_poly.pdbx_strand_id
1 'polypeptide(L)'
;MSNQFVEKVLSVHHWNDTLFSFRTTRNPAFRFEAGQFAMIGLMVEGRPLLRAYSMACAPYDEELEFLSIKVPNGPLTSRLQTIVPGDEILIGRKATG
;
A
#
# COMPACT_ATOMS: atom_id res chain seq x y z
N MET A 1 2.43 11.79 17.27
CA MET A 1 1.30 10.96 16.79
C MET A 1 1.65 10.46 15.40
N SER A 2 1.65 9.14 15.16
CA SER A 2 1.99 8.59 13.85
C SER A 2 0.90 8.96 12.82
N ASN A 3 1.33 9.53 11.70
CA ASN A 3 0.42 10.08 10.68
C ASN A 3 -0.10 9.00 9.71
N GLN A 4 0.02 7.73 10.11
CA GLN A 4 -0.28 6.54 9.32
C GLN A 4 -1.15 5.57 10.12
N PHE A 5 -1.94 4.78 9.40
CA PHE A 5 -2.47 3.50 9.83
C PHE A 5 -1.44 2.39 9.52
N VAL A 6 -1.43 1.35 10.33
CA VAL A 6 -0.68 0.12 10.08
C VAL A 6 -1.70 -0.92 9.66
N GLU A 7 -1.63 -1.37 8.41
CA GLU A 7 -2.53 -2.35 7.84
C GLU A 7 -1.78 -3.64 7.52
N LYS A 8 -2.48 -4.77 7.54
CA LYS A 8 -1.89 -6.08 7.24
C LYS A 8 -2.11 -6.44 5.78
N VAL A 9 -1.10 -6.97 5.12
CA VAL A 9 -1.22 -7.59 3.80
C VAL A 9 -2.10 -8.82 3.93
N LEU A 10 -3.11 -8.92 3.07
CA LEU A 10 -4.05 -10.04 3.00
C LEU A 10 -3.74 -10.97 1.83
N SER A 11 -3.35 -10.40 0.69
CA SER A 11 -2.99 -11.16 -0.50
C SER A 11 -1.98 -10.41 -1.34
N VAL A 12 -1.18 -11.15 -2.10
CA VAL A 12 -0.20 -10.64 -3.06
C VAL A 12 -0.33 -11.45 -4.33
N HIS A 13 -0.45 -10.77 -5.46
CA HIS A 13 -0.56 -11.38 -6.78
C HIS A 13 0.49 -10.77 -7.71
N HIS A 14 1.44 -11.58 -8.16
CA HIS A 14 2.43 -11.17 -9.16
C HIS A 14 1.91 -11.45 -10.56
N TRP A 15 1.61 -10.40 -11.31
CA TRP A 15 1.17 -10.50 -12.70
C TRP A 15 2.30 -10.91 -13.63
N ASN A 16 3.51 -10.37 -13.38
CA ASN A 16 4.74 -10.69 -14.12
C ASN A 16 5.98 -10.19 -13.33
N ASP A 17 7.13 -10.13 -14.00
CA ASP A 17 8.41 -9.69 -13.42
C ASP A 17 8.47 -8.20 -13.06
N THR A 18 7.52 -7.39 -13.51
CA THR A 18 7.50 -5.93 -13.30
C THR A 18 6.23 -5.43 -12.62
N LEU A 19 5.20 -6.26 -12.45
CA LEU A 19 3.90 -5.86 -11.92
C LEU A 19 3.39 -6.82 -10.87
N PHE A 20 2.79 -6.26 -9.82
CA PHE A 20 2.09 -7.02 -8.80
C PHE A 20 0.99 -6.17 -8.16
N SER A 21 -0.08 -6.83 -7.73
CA SER A 21 -1.10 -6.25 -6.87
C SER A 21 -0.99 -6.83 -5.47
N PHE A 22 -1.41 -6.07 -4.47
CA PHE A 22 -1.61 -6.60 -3.13
C PHE A 22 -2.82 -5.95 -2.49
N ARG A 23 -3.46 -6.70 -1.58
CA ARG A 23 -4.56 -6.22 -0.77
C ARG A 23 -4.15 -6.11 0.67
N THR A 24 -4.71 -5.13 1.37
CA THR A 24 -4.51 -4.94 2.81
C THR A 24 -5.84 -4.85 3.53
N THR A 25 -5.80 -5.03 4.85
CA THR A 25 -6.86 -4.54 5.73
C THR A 25 -7.09 -3.05 5.52
N ARG A 26 -8.28 -2.57 5.90
CA ARG A 26 -8.67 -1.17 5.80
C ARG A 26 -9.09 -0.67 7.18
N ASN A 27 -8.45 0.40 7.65
CA ASN A 27 -8.94 1.08 8.84
C ASN A 27 -10.39 1.55 8.62
N PRO A 28 -11.32 1.28 9.55
CA PRO A 28 -12.71 1.73 9.46
C PRO A 28 -12.87 3.25 9.41
N ALA A 29 -11.86 4.04 9.77
CA ALA A 29 -11.83 5.50 9.65
C ALA A 29 -11.27 5.99 8.29
N PHE A 30 -10.67 5.12 7.47
CA PHE A 30 -10.12 5.50 6.18
C PHE A 30 -11.24 5.72 5.15
N ARG A 31 -11.29 6.93 4.59
CA ARG A 31 -12.27 7.37 3.60
C ARG A 31 -11.52 7.93 2.39
N PHE A 32 -12.02 7.62 1.19
CA PHE A 32 -11.49 8.11 -0.06
C PHE A 32 -12.59 8.12 -1.13
N GLU A 33 -12.36 8.86 -2.21
CA GLU A 33 -13.18 8.86 -3.41
C GLU A 33 -12.48 8.09 -4.54
N ALA A 34 -13.26 7.52 -5.46
CA ALA A 34 -12.71 6.74 -6.56
C ALA A 34 -11.78 7.62 -7.43
N GLY A 35 -10.58 7.12 -7.71
CA GLY A 35 -9.53 7.85 -8.44
C GLY A 35 -8.49 8.54 -7.55
N GLN A 36 -8.70 8.62 -6.24
CA GLN A 36 -7.71 9.16 -5.31
C GLN A 36 -6.52 8.22 -5.06
N PHE A 37 -5.48 8.78 -4.44
CA PHE A 37 -4.30 8.07 -3.98
C PHE A 37 -4.03 8.30 -2.49
N ALA A 38 -3.27 7.39 -1.88
CA ALA A 38 -2.77 7.50 -0.52
C ALA A 38 -1.24 7.33 -0.51
N MET A 39 -0.59 7.87 0.52
CA MET A 39 0.82 7.58 0.77
C MET A 39 0.94 6.22 1.44
N ILE A 40 1.58 5.24 0.80
CA ILE A 40 1.84 3.94 1.43
C ILE A 40 3.33 3.68 1.57
N GLY A 41 3.72 2.76 2.45
CA GLY A 41 5.12 2.36 2.53
C GLY A 41 5.46 1.37 3.63
N LEU A 42 6.76 1.28 3.89
CA LEU A 42 7.35 0.34 4.84
C LEU A 42 8.23 1.10 5.85
N MET A 43 8.43 0.50 7.02
CA MET A 43 9.47 0.95 7.95
C MET A 43 10.83 0.43 7.46
N VAL A 44 11.78 1.34 7.23
CA VAL A 44 13.14 1.03 6.79
C VAL A 44 14.11 1.77 7.71
N GLU A 45 14.99 1.04 8.38
CA GLU A 45 15.99 1.63 9.31
C GLU A 45 15.37 2.58 10.35
N GLY A 46 14.20 2.21 10.88
CA GLY A 46 13.47 3.00 11.87
C GLY A 46 12.76 4.24 11.31
N ARG A 47 12.73 4.44 9.98
CA ARG A 47 12.05 5.57 9.33
C ARG A 47 11.01 5.09 8.30
N PRO A 48 9.86 5.76 8.19
CA PRO A 48 8.86 5.42 7.18
C PRO A 48 9.32 5.84 5.78
N LEU A 49 9.40 4.90 4.85
CA LEU A 49 9.65 5.17 3.45
C LEU A 49 8.34 5.11 2.67
N LEU A 50 7.79 6.28 2.32
CA LEU A 50 6.47 6.39 1.72
C LEU A 50 6.50 6.79 0.23
N ARG A 51 5.54 6.31 -0.54
CA ARG A 51 5.27 6.73 -1.93
C ARG A 51 3.77 6.82 -2.17
N ALA A 52 3.37 7.65 -3.14
CA ALA A 52 1.98 7.78 -3.54
C ALA A 52 1.52 6.57 -4.34
N TYR A 53 0.36 6.01 -3.99
CA TYR A 53 -0.27 4.89 -4.70
C TYR A 53 -1.77 5.13 -4.81
N SER A 54 -2.31 4.99 -6.01
CA SER A 54 -3.75 5.01 -6.26
C SER A 54 -4.42 3.81 -5.62
N MET A 55 -5.62 4.03 -5.07
CA MET A 55 -6.48 2.93 -4.63
C MET A 55 -7.06 2.26 -5.88
N ALA A 56 -6.77 0.97 -6.05
CA ALA A 56 -7.26 0.14 -7.15
C ALA A 56 -8.56 -0.60 -6.79
N CYS A 57 -9.15 -0.33 -5.61
CA CYS A 57 -10.44 -0.85 -5.16
C CYS A 57 -11.53 0.24 -5.13
N ALA A 58 -12.77 -0.16 -4.91
CA ALA A 58 -13.89 0.76 -4.77
C ALA A 58 -13.92 1.39 -3.36
N PRO A 59 -14.42 2.64 -3.20
CA PRO A 59 -14.56 3.30 -1.90
C PRO A 59 -15.37 2.57 -0.83
N TYR A 60 -16.22 1.62 -1.23
CA TYR A 60 -17.06 0.82 -0.35
C TYR A 60 -16.47 -0.56 -0.01
N ASP A 61 -15.34 -0.95 -0.61
CA ASP A 61 -14.71 -2.25 -0.35
C ASP A 61 -14.13 -2.32 1.07
N GLU A 62 -14.22 -3.49 1.70
CA GLU A 62 -13.69 -3.71 3.06
C GLU A 62 -12.16 -3.79 3.10
N GLU A 63 -11.52 -3.97 1.94
CA GLU A 63 -10.08 -4.07 1.76
C GLU A 63 -9.56 -2.93 0.89
N LEU A 64 -8.27 -2.62 1.04
CA LEU A 64 -7.59 -1.71 0.12
C LEU A 64 -6.77 -2.52 -0.87
N GLU A 65 -6.92 -2.23 -2.16
CA GLU A 65 -6.09 -2.83 -3.21
C GLU A 65 -5.16 -1.79 -3.82
N PHE A 66 -3.92 -2.19 -4.05
CA PHE A 66 -2.91 -1.38 -4.72
C PHE A 66 -2.26 -2.18 -5.84
N LEU A 67 -2.05 -1.50 -6.98
CA LEU A 67 -1.22 -2.00 -8.06
C LEU A 67 0.16 -1.34 -7.98
N SER A 68 1.22 -2.14 -8.09
CA SER A 68 2.60 -1.68 -7.96
C SER A 68 3.51 -2.22 -9.05
N ILE A 69 4.50 -1.41 -9.40
CA ILE A 69 5.60 -1.77 -10.27
C ILE A 69 6.79 -2.30 -9.45
N LYS A 70 7.53 -3.24 -10.02
CA LYS A 70 8.82 -3.71 -9.49
C LYS A 70 9.93 -2.96 -10.23
N VAL A 71 10.56 -2.00 -9.54
CA VAL A 71 11.71 -1.27 -10.08
C VAL A 71 12.97 -1.86 -9.47
N PRO A 72 13.89 -2.41 -10.28
CA PRO A 72 15.19 -2.86 -9.78
C PRO A 72 15.89 -1.73 -9.03
N ASN A 73 16.38 -2.01 -7.81
CA ASN A 73 17.03 -1.04 -6.93
C ASN A 73 16.16 0.16 -6.52
N GLY A 74 14.83 0.12 -6.74
CA GLY A 74 13.92 1.14 -6.28
C GLY A 74 13.87 1.20 -4.74
N PRO A 75 13.93 2.38 -4.09
CA PRO A 75 14.01 2.46 -2.63
C PRO A 75 12.89 1.71 -1.90
N LEU A 76 11.65 1.84 -2.39
CA LEU A 76 10.48 1.17 -1.81
C LEU A 76 10.17 -0.15 -2.52
N THR A 77 10.02 -0.11 -3.84
CA THR A 77 9.48 -1.24 -4.62
C THR A 77 10.38 -2.47 -4.64
N SER A 78 11.69 -2.30 -4.45
CA SER A 78 12.61 -3.43 -4.27
C SER A 78 12.29 -4.29 -3.04
N ARG A 79 11.72 -3.67 -2.00
CA ARG A 79 11.27 -4.32 -0.75
C ARG A 79 9.78 -4.66 -0.80
N LEU A 80 8.97 -3.75 -1.35
CA LEU A 80 7.52 -3.93 -1.44
C LEU A 80 7.14 -5.15 -2.30
N GLN A 81 7.94 -5.49 -3.31
CA GLN A 81 7.70 -6.67 -4.14
C GLN A 81 7.84 -8.01 -3.40
N THR A 82 8.47 -8.03 -2.22
CA THR A 82 8.73 -9.28 -1.46
C THR A 82 7.79 -9.46 -0.27
N ILE A 83 6.79 -8.57 -0.11
CA ILE A 83 5.83 -8.66 0.99
C ILE A 83 4.98 -9.92 0.85
N VAL A 84 4.51 -10.45 1.97
CA VAL A 84 3.66 -11.64 2.04
C VAL A 84 2.45 -11.37 2.94
N PRO A 85 1.37 -12.17 2.83
CA PRO A 85 0.24 -12.06 3.75
C PRO A 85 0.67 -12.11 5.22
N GLY A 86 0.17 -11.18 6.02
CA GLY A 86 0.55 -10.98 7.42
C GLY A 86 1.54 -9.84 7.65
N ASP A 87 2.29 -9.43 6.63
CA ASP A 87 3.22 -8.28 6.73
C ASP A 87 2.47 -6.97 6.97
N GLU A 88 3.16 -6.00 7.58
CA GLU A 88 2.61 -4.68 7.87
C GLU A 88 2.99 -3.65 6.81
N ILE A 89 1.98 -2.88 6.37
CA ILE A 89 2.11 -1.75 5.46
C ILE A 89 1.63 -0.49 6.16
N LEU A 90 2.37 0.59 6.00
CA LEU A 90 1.96 1.92 6.43
C LEU A 90 1.03 2.53 5.38
N ILE A 91 -0.13 3.03 5.80
CA ILE A 91 -1.06 3.77 4.94
C ILE A 91 -1.32 5.15 5.55
N GLY A 92 -1.04 6.21 4.80
CA GLY A 92 -1.28 7.59 5.19
C GLY A 92 -2.76 7.82 5.46
N ARG A 93 -3.09 8.56 6.53
CA ARG A 93 -4.48 8.74 6.98
C ARG A 93 -5.36 9.54 6.02
N LYS A 94 -4.76 10.26 5.07
CA LYS A 94 -5.45 11.16 4.14
C LYS A 94 -5.26 10.69 2.70
N ALA A 95 -6.37 10.41 2.03
CA ALA A 95 -6.40 10.29 0.57
C ALA A 95 -6.32 11.68 -0.08
N THR A 96 -5.67 11.75 -1.24
CA THR A 96 -5.43 12.98 -2.01
C THR A 96 -5.69 12.71 -3.48
N GLY A 97 -6.05 13.75 -4.24
CA GLY A 97 -6.42 13.66 -5.65
C GLY A 97 -7.84 14.13 -5.87
#